data_AF-B3LK80-F1
#
_entry.id   AF-B3LK80-F1
#
_cell.length_a   1.000
_cell.length_b   1.000
_cell.length_c   1.000
_cell.angle_alpha   90.00
_cell.angle_beta   90.00
_cell.angle_gamma   90.00
#
_symmetry.space_group_name_H-M   'P 1'
#
loop_
_entity.id
_entity.type
_entity.pdbx_description
1 polymer ?
#
loop_
_entity_poly.entity_id
_entity_poly.type
_entity_poly.pdbx_seq_one_letter_code
_entity_poly.pdbx_strand_id
1 'polypeptide(L)'
;MGLPKSAYKKLLIDCPTRVINKNCAQRVKDVSPLITNFEKWSDKRKKLYFKDEEEMVGHFHLENFNLKNNLYGRLLASPMRAEKISKLKSCRELLIPLKVVPSTGKDQHADKDKLKLVPTLDYSKSYKSSYVLNSASIVQDNLAAATSWFPISVLQTSTPKSLEVDSSTFITEYNANLHAFIKARLSVIPNVGPSSINRVLLICDKRKTPPIEIQVVSHGKGLPITQSVFNLGYLHEPTLEAIVSKDAVTKGIYLDADNDKDLIKHLYSTLLFQSVN
;
A
#
# COMPACT_ATOMS: atom_id res chain seq x y z
N MET A 1 23.45 -16.04 36.39
CA MET A 1 22.24 -15.90 37.22
C MET A 1 21.05 -15.73 36.29
N GLY A 2 20.10 -16.68 36.29
CA GLY A 2 18.90 -16.57 35.47
C GLY A 2 17.94 -15.52 36.02
N LEU A 3 17.27 -14.77 35.15
CA LEU A 3 16.23 -13.83 35.56
C LEU A 3 15.16 -14.58 36.39
N PRO A 4 14.69 -14.01 37.52
CA PRO A 4 13.69 -14.67 38.35
C PRO A 4 12.37 -14.84 37.59
N LYS A 5 11.70 -15.99 37.78
CA LYS A 5 10.41 -16.35 37.15
C LYS A 5 9.34 -15.24 37.25
N SER A 6 9.38 -14.42 38.30
CA SER A 6 8.48 -13.27 38.49
C SER A 6 8.60 -12.21 37.39
N ALA A 7 9.78 -12.04 36.77
CA ALA A 7 9.97 -11.14 35.64
C ALA A 7 9.23 -11.63 34.38
N TYR A 8 9.12 -12.95 34.19
CA TYR A 8 8.37 -13.55 33.08
C TYR A 8 6.85 -13.41 33.27
N LYS A 9 6.37 -13.40 34.51
CA LYS A 9 4.94 -13.29 34.83
C LYS A 9 4.30 -11.97 34.39
N LYS A 10 5.09 -10.91 34.16
CA LYS A 10 4.59 -9.66 33.55
C LYS A 10 4.64 -9.68 32.01
N LEU A 11 5.44 -10.55 31.40
CA LEU A 11 5.54 -10.73 29.95
C LEU A 11 4.52 -11.73 29.40
N LEU A 12 4.11 -12.67 30.25
CA LEU A 12 3.02 -13.60 30.04
C LEU A 12 1.78 -12.99 30.70
N ILE A 13 0.89 -12.40 29.90
CA ILE A 13 -0.42 -11.99 30.42
C ILE A 13 -1.08 -13.28 30.92
N ASP A 14 -1.38 -13.36 32.21
CA ASP A 14 -2.24 -14.42 32.77
C ASP A 14 -3.55 -14.36 31.99
N CYS A 15 -3.76 -15.30 31.06
CA CYS A 15 -5.06 -15.47 30.43
C CYS A 15 -6.02 -15.89 31.55
N PRO A 16 -7.05 -15.10 31.88
CA PRO A 16 -8.07 -15.58 32.78
C PRO A 16 -8.65 -16.85 32.16
N THR A 17 -8.61 -17.96 32.87
CA THR A 17 -9.45 -19.14 32.61
C THR A 17 -10.89 -18.78 32.95
N ARG A 18 -11.44 -17.74 32.31
CA ARG A 18 -12.86 -17.49 32.32
C ARG A 18 -13.47 -18.33 31.21
N VAL A 19 -14.41 -19.16 31.66
CA VAL A 19 -15.30 -20.02 30.90
C VAL A 19 -15.53 -19.45 29.50
N ILE A 20 -14.92 -20.07 28.49
CA ILE A 20 -15.19 -19.75 27.09
C ILE A 20 -16.69 -19.94 26.91
N ASN A 21 -17.42 -18.84 26.77
CA ASN A 21 -18.84 -18.88 26.52
C ASN A 21 -19.03 -19.59 25.17
N LYS A 22 -19.54 -20.83 25.18
CA LYS A 22 -19.67 -21.68 23.99
C LYS A 22 -20.56 -21.05 22.91
N ASN A 23 -21.31 -19.99 23.24
CA ASN A 23 -22.10 -19.22 22.29
C ASN A 23 -21.26 -18.29 21.39
N CYS A 24 -19.98 -18.02 21.72
CA CYS A 24 -19.04 -17.32 20.84
C CYS A 24 -18.38 -18.24 19.77
N ALA A 25 -18.96 -19.42 19.52
CA ALA A 25 -18.64 -20.24 18.36
C ALA A 25 -19.14 -19.64 17.03
N GLN A 26 -19.73 -18.44 17.04
CA GLN A 26 -19.66 -17.56 15.87
C GLN A 26 -18.18 -17.22 15.64
N ARG A 27 -17.49 -18.18 15.01
CA ARG A 27 -16.22 -17.98 14.33
C ARG A 27 -16.32 -16.61 13.69
N VAL A 28 -15.49 -15.66 14.11
CA VAL A 28 -15.23 -14.46 13.31
C VAL A 28 -14.75 -14.99 11.96
N LYS A 29 -15.67 -15.25 11.04
CA LYS A 29 -15.37 -15.85 9.72
C LYS A 29 -14.62 -14.84 8.87
N ASP A 30 -14.79 -13.56 9.17
CA ASP A 30 -14.19 -12.43 8.47
C ASP A 30 -13.12 -11.77 9.34
N VAL A 31 -12.08 -12.52 9.71
CA VAL A 31 -10.93 -11.90 10.39
C VAL A 31 -10.17 -11.05 9.37
N SER A 32 -10.18 -9.75 9.60
CA SER A 32 -9.35 -8.74 8.96
C SER A 32 -7.96 -9.19 8.51
N PRO A 33 -7.45 -8.72 7.35
CA PRO A 33 -6.03 -8.83 7.02
C PRO A 33 -5.11 -8.18 8.07
N LEU A 34 -5.55 -7.12 8.75
CA LEU A 34 -4.80 -6.52 9.87
C LEU A 34 -4.67 -7.48 11.05
N ILE A 35 -5.67 -8.31 11.32
CA ILE A 35 -5.68 -9.24 12.47
C ILE A 35 -5.07 -10.60 12.08
N THR A 36 -5.42 -11.17 10.91
CA THR A 36 -4.89 -12.46 10.43
C THR A 36 -3.42 -12.40 10.04
N ASN A 37 -2.94 -11.24 9.59
CA ASN A 37 -1.54 -11.03 9.24
C ASN A 37 -0.84 -10.04 10.18
N PHE A 38 -1.39 -9.75 11.36
CA PHE A 38 -0.76 -8.86 12.36
C PHE A 38 0.72 -9.16 12.53
N GLU A 39 1.04 -10.45 12.69
CA GLU A 39 2.41 -10.92 12.89
C GLU A 39 3.33 -10.61 11.70
N LYS A 40 2.78 -10.57 10.48
CA LYS A 40 3.54 -10.31 9.27
C LYS A 40 3.85 -8.82 9.10
N TRP A 41 2.95 -7.91 9.46
CA TRP A 41 3.16 -6.46 9.25
C TRP A 41 3.64 -5.71 10.49
N SER A 42 3.35 -6.18 11.71
CA SER A 42 3.88 -5.58 12.93
C SER A 42 5.27 -6.09 13.31
N ASP A 43 5.74 -7.16 12.65
CA ASP A 43 6.91 -7.98 13.03
C ASP A 43 6.84 -8.48 14.50
N LYS A 44 5.63 -8.50 15.09
CA LYS A 44 5.38 -9.02 16.44
C LYS A 44 4.78 -10.41 16.36
N ARG A 45 5.35 -11.36 17.11
CA ARG A 45 4.81 -12.73 17.21
C ARG A 45 3.42 -12.85 17.86
N LYS A 46 2.90 -11.79 18.49
CA LYS A 46 1.68 -11.83 19.30
C LYS A 46 0.54 -11.14 18.57
N LYS A 47 -0.61 -11.80 18.46
CA LYS A 47 -1.87 -11.17 18.05
C LYS A 47 -2.32 -10.15 19.10
N LEU A 48 -3.06 -9.13 18.67
CA LEU A 48 -3.81 -8.28 19.61
C LEU A 48 -4.87 -9.15 20.30
N TYR A 49 -4.74 -9.31 21.61
CA TYR A 49 -5.76 -9.96 22.44
C TYR A 49 -6.49 -8.86 23.21
N PHE A 50 -7.81 -8.80 23.03
CA PHE A 50 -8.68 -7.98 23.85
C PHE A 50 -8.94 -8.72 25.17
N LYS A 51 -8.86 -8.02 26.30
CA LYS A 51 -9.03 -8.63 27.64
C LYS A 51 -10.46 -9.06 27.91
N ASP A 52 -11.42 -8.38 27.28
CA ASP A 52 -12.84 -8.57 27.47
C ASP A 52 -13.55 -8.47 26.10
N GLU A 53 -14.25 -9.55 25.73
CA GLU A 53 -15.04 -9.61 24.50
C GLU A 53 -16.32 -8.78 24.63
N GLU A 54 -16.91 -8.69 25.82
CA GLU A 54 -18.09 -7.85 26.06
C GLU A 54 -17.75 -6.36 25.98
N GLU A 55 -16.58 -5.95 26.47
CA GLU A 55 -16.09 -4.58 26.28
C GLU A 55 -15.79 -4.30 24.79
N MET A 56 -15.15 -5.25 24.11
CA MET A 56 -14.82 -5.15 22.68
C MET A 56 -16.08 -5.00 21.80
N VAL A 57 -17.09 -5.85 22.00
CA VAL A 57 -18.33 -5.89 21.22
C VAL A 57 -19.33 -4.82 21.71
N GLY A 58 -19.53 -4.75 23.02
CA GLY A 58 -20.56 -3.93 23.65
C GLY A 58 -20.19 -2.45 23.78
N HIS A 59 -18.96 -2.11 24.20
CA HIS A 59 -18.55 -0.70 24.37
C HIS A 59 -17.86 -0.13 23.13
N PHE A 60 -16.99 -0.90 22.49
CA PHE A 60 -16.20 -0.41 21.37
C PHE A 60 -16.77 -0.79 19.99
N HIS A 61 -17.82 -1.64 19.93
CA HIS A 61 -18.44 -2.12 18.68
C HIS A 61 -17.44 -2.72 17.68
N LEU A 62 -16.41 -3.41 18.20
CA LEU A 62 -15.33 -3.94 17.39
C LEU A 62 -15.64 -5.34 16.84
N GLU A 63 -16.84 -5.93 17.07
CA GLU A 63 -17.21 -7.21 16.43
C GLU A 63 -17.11 -7.12 14.90
N ASN A 64 -17.34 -5.93 14.37
CA ASN A 64 -17.21 -5.61 12.98
C ASN A 64 -16.39 -4.34 12.81
N PHE A 65 -15.08 -4.44 13.07
CA PHE A 65 -14.14 -3.39 12.65
C PHE A 65 -14.22 -3.04 11.15
N ASN A 66 -15.03 -3.74 10.32
CA ASN A 66 -15.12 -3.57 8.87
C ASN A 66 -13.72 -3.57 8.24
N LEU A 67 -12.78 -4.36 8.78
CA LEU A 67 -11.40 -4.29 8.28
C LEU A 67 -11.19 -5.08 7.00
N LYS A 68 -12.05 -6.07 6.73
CA LYS A 68 -12.19 -6.63 5.38
C LYS A 68 -12.40 -5.50 4.36
N ASN A 69 -13.10 -4.47 4.82
CA ASN A 69 -13.54 -3.29 4.12
C ASN A 69 -12.56 -2.09 4.28
N ASN A 70 -11.53 -2.22 5.12
CA ASN A 70 -10.53 -1.19 5.34
C ASN A 70 -9.44 -1.25 4.27
N LEU A 71 -9.47 -0.28 3.36
CA LEU A 71 -8.48 -0.10 2.32
C LEU A 71 -7.04 -0.15 2.85
N TYR A 72 -6.75 0.60 3.92
CA TYR A 72 -5.40 0.66 4.50
C TYR A 72 -5.01 -0.68 5.11
N GLY A 73 -5.97 -1.38 5.72
CA GLY A 73 -5.75 -2.74 6.21
C GLY A 73 -5.33 -3.72 5.11
N ARG A 74 -5.84 -3.56 3.88
CA ARG A 74 -5.43 -4.36 2.72
C ARG A 74 -4.01 -4.03 2.26
N LEU A 75 -3.68 -2.74 2.15
CA LEU A 75 -2.32 -2.27 1.81
C LEU A 75 -1.28 -2.74 2.84
N LEU A 76 -1.64 -2.68 4.13
CA LEU A 76 -0.76 -3.10 5.23
C LEU A 76 -0.63 -4.61 5.36
N ALA A 77 -1.59 -5.39 4.87
CA ALA A 77 -1.52 -6.85 4.90
C ALA A 77 -0.65 -7.46 3.79
N SER A 78 -0.18 -6.65 2.84
CA SER A 78 0.72 -7.12 1.79
C SER A 78 2.01 -7.66 2.38
N PRO A 79 2.70 -8.62 1.72
CA PRO A 79 3.94 -9.17 2.25
C PRO A 79 4.98 -8.09 2.53
N MET A 80 5.70 -8.20 3.65
CA MET A 80 6.83 -7.31 3.92
C MET A 80 7.99 -7.59 2.98
N ARG A 81 8.67 -6.53 2.55
CA ARG A 81 9.89 -6.57 1.73
C ARG A 81 10.89 -5.57 2.28
N ALA A 82 12.14 -6.01 2.39
CA ALA A 82 13.25 -5.10 2.62
C ALA A 82 13.49 -4.30 1.33
N GLU A 83 13.51 -2.98 1.44
CA GLU A 83 13.85 -2.10 0.33
C GLU A 83 15.35 -1.78 0.33
N LYS A 84 15.88 -1.21 -0.75
CA LYS A 84 17.31 -1.17 -1.02
C LYS A 84 18.06 0.02 -0.43
N ILE A 85 17.36 1.10 -0.06
CA ILE A 85 17.98 2.35 0.39
C ILE A 85 18.26 2.28 1.90
N SER A 86 17.22 2.13 2.71
CA SER A 86 17.30 2.04 4.17
C SER A 86 17.44 0.62 4.70
N LYS A 87 17.17 -0.41 3.87
CA LYS A 87 17.14 -1.83 4.26
C LYS A 87 16.04 -2.18 5.27
N LEU A 88 15.14 -1.23 5.55
CA LEU A 88 13.98 -1.45 6.39
C LEU A 88 12.94 -2.29 5.64
N LYS A 89 12.18 -3.08 6.40
CA LYS A 89 11.06 -3.83 5.87
C LYS A 89 9.83 -2.94 5.83
N SER A 90 9.17 -2.87 4.68
CA SER A 90 7.87 -2.22 4.52
C SER A 90 6.91 -3.12 3.74
N CYS A 91 5.63 -2.78 3.78
CA CYS A 91 4.61 -3.47 3.01
C CYS A 91 4.96 -3.35 1.53
N ARG A 92 4.96 -4.48 0.81
CA ARG A 92 5.33 -4.50 -0.62
C ARG A 92 4.56 -3.48 -1.45
N GLU A 93 3.28 -3.23 -1.15
CA GLU A 93 2.44 -2.28 -1.90
C GLU A 93 2.78 -0.81 -1.64
N LEU A 94 3.60 -0.52 -0.62
CA LEU A 94 4.12 0.82 -0.30
C LEU A 94 5.51 1.09 -0.91
N LEU A 95 6.02 0.16 -1.72
CA LEU A 95 7.35 0.21 -2.30
C LEU A 95 7.27 0.24 -3.83
N ILE A 96 8.26 0.85 -4.46
CA ILE A 96 8.44 0.82 -5.91
C ILE A 96 9.11 -0.51 -6.28
N PRO A 97 8.45 -1.38 -7.06
CA PRO A 97 9.09 -2.59 -7.55
C PRO A 97 10.06 -2.24 -8.69
N LEU A 98 11.25 -2.81 -8.62
CA LEU A 98 12.28 -2.69 -9.64
C LEU A 98 12.47 -4.03 -10.32
N LYS A 99 12.49 -4.04 -11.67
CA LYS A 99 12.72 -5.24 -12.47
C LYS A 99 14.03 -5.12 -13.23
N VAL A 100 14.75 -6.23 -13.27
CA VAL A 100 15.98 -6.37 -14.07
C VAL A 100 15.59 -6.79 -15.49
N VAL A 101 15.96 -5.98 -16.47
CA VAL A 101 15.70 -6.20 -17.90
C VAL A 101 17.01 -6.11 -18.70
N PRO A 102 17.14 -6.75 -19.87
CA PRO A 102 18.26 -6.51 -20.78
C PRO A 102 18.26 -5.05 -21.27
N SER A 103 19.44 -4.43 -21.42
CA SER A 103 19.55 -3.03 -21.87
C SER A 103 19.10 -2.87 -23.35
N THR A 104 19.35 -3.88 -24.19
CA THR A 104 18.89 -3.91 -25.58
C THR A 104 17.55 -4.66 -25.68
N GLY A 105 16.46 -3.89 -25.72
CA GLY A 105 15.08 -4.38 -25.58
C GLY A 105 14.50 -5.27 -26.69
N LYS A 106 15.31 -5.99 -27.48
CA LYS A 106 14.79 -6.83 -28.58
C LYS A 106 15.25 -8.28 -28.62
N ASP A 107 16.35 -8.63 -27.98
CA ASP A 107 16.81 -10.02 -27.94
C ASP A 107 17.10 -10.43 -26.50
N GLN A 108 16.29 -11.35 -25.96
CA GLN A 108 16.58 -12.00 -24.67
C GLN A 108 17.96 -12.71 -24.66
N HIS A 109 18.59 -12.84 -25.83
CA HIS A 109 19.88 -13.45 -26.05
C HIS A 109 21.03 -12.47 -26.34
N ALA A 110 20.78 -11.23 -26.79
CA ALA A 110 21.86 -10.43 -27.40
C ALA A 110 22.77 -9.69 -26.42
N ASP A 111 22.37 -9.47 -25.17
CA ASP A 111 23.29 -8.88 -24.19
C ASP A 111 22.95 -9.31 -22.76
N LYS A 112 23.21 -10.58 -22.42
CA LYS A 112 23.03 -11.10 -21.05
C LYS A 112 23.92 -10.40 -20.02
N ASP A 113 24.89 -9.62 -20.50
CA ASP A 113 25.90 -8.96 -19.70
C ASP A 113 25.57 -7.49 -19.42
N LYS A 114 24.71 -6.83 -20.23
CA LYS A 114 24.17 -5.50 -19.93
C LYS A 114 22.75 -5.55 -19.39
N LEU A 115 22.62 -5.28 -18.09
CA LEU A 115 21.34 -5.31 -17.39
C LEU A 115 20.93 -3.90 -16.96
N LYS A 116 19.69 -3.52 -17.24
CA LYS A 116 19.05 -2.31 -16.75
C LYS A 116 18.11 -2.62 -15.59
N LEU A 117 18.12 -1.78 -14.56
CA LEU A 117 17.10 -1.80 -13.52
C LEU A 117 16.05 -0.74 -13.82
N VAL A 118 14.79 -1.16 -13.99
CA VAL A 118 13.68 -0.28 -14.33
C VAL A 118 12.61 -0.27 -13.23
N PRO A 119 12.07 0.89 -12.84
CA PRO A 119 10.89 0.95 -12.00
C PRO A 119 9.67 0.47 -12.78
N THR A 120 8.78 -0.27 -12.13
CA THR A 120 7.57 -0.80 -12.76
C THR A 120 6.35 -0.62 -11.85
N LEU A 121 5.16 -0.84 -12.40
CA LEU A 121 3.90 -0.91 -11.64
C LEU A 121 3.51 -2.35 -11.32
N ASP A 122 4.15 -3.33 -11.97
CA ASP A 122 3.80 -4.74 -11.86
C ASP A 122 4.59 -5.45 -10.75
N TYR A 123 3.86 -6.04 -9.81
CA TYR A 123 4.37 -6.81 -8.67
C TYR A 123 4.44 -8.32 -8.91
N SER A 124 4.25 -8.78 -10.14
CA SER A 124 4.38 -10.17 -10.53
C SER A 124 5.81 -10.70 -10.30
N LYS A 125 5.92 -12.01 -10.07
CA LYS A 125 7.19 -12.69 -9.72
C LYS A 125 8.06 -13.05 -10.93
N SER A 126 7.67 -12.69 -12.15
CA SER A 126 8.32 -13.20 -13.37
C SER A 126 9.79 -12.78 -13.52
N TYR A 127 10.24 -11.74 -12.82
CA TYR A 127 11.59 -11.21 -12.92
C TYR A 127 12.30 -11.18 -11.56
N LYS A 128 13.64 -11.28 -11.60
CA LYS A 128 14.48 -10.88 -10.46
C LYS A 128 14.13 -9.44 -10.12
N SER A 129 13.58 -9.24 -8.92
CA SER A 129 13.05 -7.95 -8.48
C SER A 129 13.70 -7.50 -7.20
N SER A 130 13.81 -6.18 -7.06
CA SER A 130 14.14 -5.48 -5.84
C SER A 130 13.10 -4.41 -5.59
N TYR A 131 13.22 -3.70 -4.47
CA TYR A 131 12.26 -2.68 -4.08
C TYR A 131 13.02 -1.47 -3.54
N VAL A 132 12.52 -0.27 -3.79
CA VAL A 132 12.96 0.99 -3.17
C VAL A 132 11.76 1.71 -2.55
N LEU A 133 12.03 2.66 -1.65
CA LEU A 133 10.99 3.48 -1.05
C LEU A 133 10.19 4.25 -2.11
N ASN A 134 8.88 4.33 -1.89
CA ASN A 134 7.98 5.14 -2.71
C ASN A 134 7.99 6.60 -2.27
N SER A 135 9.10 7.28 -2.52
CA SER A 135 9.31 8.70 -2.22
C SER A 135 10.26 9.29 -3.26
N ALA A 136 9.81 10.33 -3.98
CA ALA A 136 10.62 10.95 -5.02
C ALA A 136 11.91 11.56 -4.47
N SER A 137 11.84 12.26 -3.34
CA SER A 137 13.00 12.88 -2.68
C SER A 137 14.02 11.84 -2.20
N ILE A 138 13.59 10.80 -1.49
CA ILE A 138 14.51 9.74 -1.02
C ILE A 138 15.15 9.01 -2.19
N VAL A 139 14.38 8.73 -3.26
CA VAL A 139 14.93 8.12 -4.47
C VAL A 139 15.97 9.06 -5.09
N GLN A 140 15.64 10.33 -5.29
CA GLN A 140 16.51 11.35 -5.87
C GLN A 140 17.86 11.44 -5.15
N ASP A 141 17.83 11.50 -3.82
CA ASP A 141 19.02 11.61 -2.97
C ASP A 141 19.94 10.37 -3.06
N ASN A 142 19.40 9.23 -3.48
CA ASN A 142 20.12 7.96 -3.51
C ASN A 142 20.43 7.45 -4.94
N LEU A 143 20.06 8.20 -5.98
CA LEU A 143 20.26 7.81 -7.39
C LEU A 143 21.73 7.55 -7.75
N ALA A 144 22.68 8.25 -7.11
CA ALA A 144 24.11 8.03 -7.34
C ALA A 144 24.56 6.61 -6.96
N ALA A 145 23.86 5.96 -6.04
CA ALA A 145 24.14 4.59 -5.59
C ALA A 145 23.18 3.55 -6.19
N ALA A 146 22.45 3.88 -7.26
CA ALA A 146 21.35 3.06 -7.77
C ALA A 146 21.77 1.67 -8.28
N THR A 147 23.03 1.49 -8.68
CA THR A 147 23.58 0.16 -9.05
C THR A 147 23.57 -0.82 -7.87
N SER A 148 23.58 -0.34 -6.62
CA SER A 148 23.43 -1.19 -5.43
C SER A 148 22.01 -1.75 -5.25
N TRP A 149 21.02 -1.19 -5.95
CA TRP A 149 19.63 -1.60 -5.85
C TRP A 149 19.32 -2.90 -6.59
N PHE A 150 20.24 -3.38 -7.43
CA PHE A 150 20.08 -4.66 -8.09
C PHE A 150 19.89 -5.81 -7.07
N PRO A 151 19.12 -6.85 -7.42
CA PRO A 151 19.00 -8.04 -6.58
C PRO A 151 20.37 -8.68 -6.32
N ILE A 152 20.56 -9.27 -5.12
CA ILE A 152 21.83 -9.91 -4.74
C ILE A 152 22.24 -11.01 -5.74
N SER A 153 21.26 -11.76 -6.26
CA SER A 153 21.45 -12.77 -7.30
C SER A 153 21.93 -12.23 -8.66
N VAL A 154 22.00 -10.92 -8.83
CA VAL A 154 22.64 -10.24 -9.98
C VAL A 154 24.00 -9.71 -9.57
N LEU A 155 24.12 -9.12 -8.38
CA LEU A 155 25.37 -8.57 -7.87
C LEU A 155 26.44 -9.64 -7.58
N GLN A 156 26.04 -10.86 -7.24
CA GLN A 156 26.93 -11.97 -6.89
C GLN A 156 27.12 -12.98 -8.03
N THR A 157 26.87 -12.61 -9.28
CA THR A 157 27.15 -13.51 -10.41
C THR A 157 28.66 -13.63 -10.64
N SER A 158 29.13 -14.82 -11.02
CA SER A 158 30.55 -15.07 -11.33
C SER A 158 31.02 -14.29 -12.57
N THR A 159 30.13 -14.09 -13.54
CA THR A 159 30.39 -13.28 -14.72
C THR A 159 30.14 -11.80 -14.39
N PRO A 160 31.12 -10.91 -14.62
CA PRO A 160 30.91 -9.47 -14.52
C PRO A 160 29.79 -9.03 -15.47
N LYS A 161 28.84 -8.26 -14.94
CA LYS A 161 27.75 -7.67 -15.72
C LYS A 161 27.88 -6.15 -15.68
N SER A 162 27.66 -5.49 -16.80
CA SER A 162 27.44 -4.05 -16.83
C SER A 162 26.03 -3.77 -16.30
N LEU A 163 25.95 -2.99 -15.22
CA LEU A 163 24.71 -2.69 -14.52
C LEU A 163 24.36 -1.23 -14.74
N GLU A 164 23.19 -1.00 -15.33
CA GLU A 164 22.74 0.33 -15.71
C GLU A 164 21.46 0.69 -14.95
N VAL A 165 21.42 1.91 -14.44
CA VAL A 165 20.19 2.57 -14.00
C VAL A 165 20.17 3.91 -14.69
N ASP A 166 19.06 4.22 -15.36
CA ASP A 166 18.91 5.53 -15.99
C ASP A 166 18.52 6.56 -14.92
N SER A 167 19.51 7.02 -14.17
CA SER A 167 19.26 7.96 -13.07
C SER A 167 18.69 9.29 -13.55
N SER A 168 18.89 9.65 -14.82
CA SER A 168 18.40 10.92 -15.39
C SER A 168 16.88 10.90 -15.63
N THR A 169 16.33 9.73 -15.97
CA THR A 169 14.90 9.59 -16.29
C THR A 169 14.11 8.75 -15.29
N PHE A 170 14.75 8.12 -14.30
CA PHE A 170 14.10 7.18 -13.38
C PHE A 170 12.79 7.70 -12.77
N ILE A 171 12.84 8.89 -12.17
CA ILE A 171 11.69 9.50 -11.48
C ILE A 171 10.63 9.94 -12.49
N THR A 172 11.04 10.55 -13.60
CA THR A 172 10.13 11.08 -14.61
C THR A 172 9.41 9.96 -15.36
N GLU A 173 10.11 8.89 -15.72
CA GLU A 173 9.52 7.68 -16.33
C GLU A 173 8.55 6.97 -15.37
N TYR A 174 8.94 6.79 -14.10
CA TYR A 174 8.05 6.16 -13.12
C TYR A 174 6.76 6.97 -12.92
N ASN A 175 6.89 8.28 -12.75
CA ASN A 175 5.75 9.19 -12.58
C ASN A 175 4.86 9.22 -13.83
N ALA A 176 5.46 9.25 -15.04
CA ALA A 176 4.72 9.19 -16.29
C ALA A 176 3.95 7.87 -16.44
N ASN A 177 4.55 6.74 -16.07
CA ASN A 177 3.90 5.43 -16.09
C ASN A 177 2.72 5.36 -15.10
N LEU A 178 2.89 5.88 -13.88
CA LEU A 178 1.81 5.99 -12.89
C LEU A 178 0.64 6.83 -13.42
N HIS A 179 0.95 8.02 -13.96
CA HIS A 179 -0.06 8.91 -14.51
C HIS A 179 -0.79 8.30 -15.71
N ALA A 180 -0.07 7.68 -16.64
CA ALA A 180 -0.66 7.00 -17.80
C ALA A 180 -1.61 5.88 -17.36
N PHE A 181 -1.20 5.06 -16.38
CA PHE A 181 -2.05 4.01 -15.82
C PHE A 181 -3.32 4.56 -15.18
N ILE A 182 -3.19 5.58 -14.32
CA ILE A 182 -4.32 6.21 -13.63
C ILE A 182 -5.29 6.81 -14.64
N LYS A 183 -4.81 7.57 -15.63
CA LYS A 183 -5.63 8.16 -16.69
C LYS A 183 -6.40 7.09 -17.47
N ALA A 184 -5.71 6.03 -17.89
CA ALA A 184 -6.33 4.94 -18.65
C ALA A 184 -7.43 4.25 -17.84
N ARG A 185 -7.21 4.00 -16.55
CA ARG A 185 -8.20 3.38 -15.66
C ARG A 185 -9.39 4.30 -15.34
N LEU A 186 -9.14 5.58 -15.04
CA LEU A 186 -10.21 6.53 -14.76
C LEU A 186 -11.08 6.84 -15.98
N SER A 187 -10.55 6.66 -17.20
CA SER A 187 -11.32 6.90 -18.43
C SER A 187 -12.34 5.81 -18.75
N VAL A 188 -12.22 4.62 -18.14
CA VAL A 188 -13.09 3.45 -18.41
C VAL A 188 -13.96 3.04 -17.23
N ILE A 189 -13.69 3.58 -16.04
CA ILE A 189 -14.37 3.19 -14.81
C ILE A 189 -15.76 3.82 -14.74
N PRO A 190 -16.81 3.07 -14.39
CA PRO A 190 -18.11 3.67 -14.11
C PRO A 190 -18.03 4.43 -12.78
N ASN A 191 -18.55 5.66 -12.72
CA ASN A 191 -18.76 6.35 -11.46
C ASN A 191 -19.93 5.68 -10.73
N VAL A 192 -19.63 4.86 -9.72
CA VAL A 192 -20.61 4.04 -9.00
C VAL A 192 -21.48 4.87 -8.02
N GLY A 193 -21.21 6.17 -7.89
CA GLY A 193 -21.89 7.03 -6.92
C GLY A 193 -21.60 6.64 -5.47
N PRO A 194 -22.23 7.32 -4.49
CA PRO A 194 -22.02 7.04 -3.08
C PRO A 194 -22.70 5.72 -2.64
N SER A 195 -21.92 4.67 -2.30
CA SER A 195 -22.41 3.36 -1.82
C SER A 195 -22.03 3.06 -0.37
N SER A 196 -22.77 2.27 0.41
CA SER A 196 -22.46 2.01 1.84
C SER A 196 -21.16 1.23 2.12
N ILE A 197 -20.48 0.69 1.08
CA ILE A 197 -19.33 -0.20 1.21
C ILE A 197 -18.07 0.46 0.60
N ASN A 198 -16.96 0.44 1.34
CA ASN A 198 -15.56 0.72 0.95
C ASN A 198 -15.32 1.87 -0.02
N ARG A 199 -15.41 3.10 0.48
CA ARG A 199 -15.31 4.29 -0.37
C ARG A 199 -13.91 4.87 -0.44
N VAL A 200 -13.45 5.09 -1.66
CA VAL A 200 -12.49 6.16 -1.97
C VAL A 200 -13.21 7.19 -2.84
N LEU A 201 -13.30 8.42 -2.36
CA LEU A 201 -13.73 9.55 -3.17
C LEU A 201 -12.48 10.23 -3.73
N LEU A 202 -12.43 10.31 -5.06
CA LEU A 202 -11.41 11.04 -5.78
C LEU A 202 -11.90 12.46 -6.07
N ILE A 203 -11.17 13.46 -5.58
CA ILE A 203 -11.45 14.87 -5.85
C ILE A 203 -10.24 15.55 -6.48
N CYS A 204 -10.47 16.71 -7.10
CA CYS A 204 -9.41 17.63 -7.49
C CYS A 204 -9.69 18.99 -6.85
N ASP A 205 -9.05 19.27 -5.73
CA ASP A 205 -9.17 20.54 -5.02
C ASP A 205 -7.78 21.10 -4.71
N LYS A 206 -7.35 22.10 -5.47
CA LYS A 206 -6.05 22.77 -5.32
C LYS A 206 -5.94 23.60 -4.04
N ARG A 207 -7.07 23.88 -3.36
CA ARG A 207 -7.11 24.68 -2.13
C ARG A 207 -7.03 23.83 -0.87
N LYS A 208 -7.43 22.55 -0.95
CA LYS A 208 -7.34 21.61 0.17
C LYS A 208 -5.94 21.05 0.32
N THR A 209 -5.50 20.94 1.58
CA THR A 209 -4.11 20.62 1.93
C THR A 209 -3.79 19.12 2.10
N PRO A 210 -4.65 18.24 2.66
CA PRO A 210 -4.24 16.84 2.76
C PRO A 210 -4.40 16.14 1.39
N PRO A 211 -3.36 15.41 0.90
CA PRO A 211 -3.50 14.58 -0.29
C PRO A 211 -4.43 13.39 -0.03
N ILE A 212 -4.48 12.90 1.21
CA ILE A 212 -5.36 11.83 1.66
C ILE A 212 -5.99 12.24 2.99
N GLU A 213 -7.31 12.19 3.06
CA GLU A 213 -8.10 12.45 4.26
C GLU A 213 -9.03 11.27 4.55
N ILE A 214 -9.36 11.07 5.82
CA ILE A 214 -10.41 10.16 6.26
C ILE A 214 -11.56 11.00 6.79
N GLN A 215 -12.74 10.89 6.17
CA GLN A 215 -13.94 11.62 6.55
C GLN A 215 -14.99 10.66 7.10
N VAL A 216 -15.77 11.13 8.07
CA VAL A 216 -16.94 10.43 8.58
C VAL A 216 -18.18 11.05 7.93
N VAL A 217 -18.95 10.24 7.21
CA VAL A 217 -20.10 10.67 6.42
C VAL A 217 -21.37 9.97 6.91
N SER A 218 -22.35 10.75 7.35
CA SER A 218 -23.67 10.27 7.75
C SER A 218 -24.64 10.31 6.56
N HIS A 219 -25.05 9.14 6.07
CA HIS A 219 -26.09 9.02 5.04
C HIS A 219 -27.46 8.85 5.70
N GLY A 220 -28.05 9.95 6.16
CA GLY A 220 -29.40 9.96 6.74
C GLY A 220 -29.49 9.16 8.05
N LYS A 221 -30.44 8.23 8.13
CA LYS A 221 -30.77 7.49 9.37
C LYS A 221 -29.86 6.27 9.66
N GLY A 222 -28.80 6.06 8.87
CA GLY A 222 -27.83 4.98 9.08
C GLY A 222 -26.68 5.36 10.01
N LEU A 223 -25.89 4.36 10.43
CA LEU A 223 -24.63 4.60 11.14
C LEU A 223 -23.69 5.45 10.26
N PRO A 224 -22.90 6.36 10.85
CA PRO A 224 -21.89 7.11 10.13
C PRO A 224 -20.87 6.15 9.49
N ILE A 225 -20.46 6.44 8.26
CA ILE A 225 -19.54 5.62 7.48
C ILE A 225 -18.22 6.37 7.29
N THR A 226 -17.11 5.68 7.46
CA THR A 226 -15.77 6.21 7.16
C THR A 226 -15.46 6.12 5.67
N GLN A 227 -15.04 7.23 5.06
CA GLN A 227 -14.69 7.36 3.66
C GLN A 227 -13.28 7.92 3.51
N SER A 228 -12.47 7.31 2.66
CA SER A 228 -11.18 7.89 2.26
C SER A 228 -11.40 8.90 1.15
N VAL A 229 -10.76 10.07 1.24
CA VAL A 229 -10.78 11.10 0.21
C VAL A 229 -9.37 11.28 -0.32
N PHE A 230 -9.19 11.06 -1.62
CA PHE A 230 -7.94 11.21 -2.33
C PHE A 230 -8.01 12.50 -3.14
N ASN A 231 -7.14 13.46 -2.83
CA ASN A 231 -7.12 14.76 -3.49
C ASN A 231 -6.01 14.82 -4.54
N LEU A 232 -6.39 14.72 -5.81
CA LEU A 232 -5.48 14.84 -6.96
C LEU A 232 -5.09 16.28 -7.28
N GLY A 233 -5.68 17.28 -6.60
CA GLY A 233 -5.26 18.67 -6.74
C GLY A 233 -3.77 18.88 -6.44
N TYR A 234 -3.19 17.99 -5.62
CA TYR A 234 -1.77 17.97 -5.26
C TYR A 234 -0.85 17.58 -6.42
N LEU A 235 -1.34 16.86 -7.43
CA LEU A 235 -0.53 16.38 -8.54
C LEU A 235 -0.28 17.45 -9.62
N HIS A 236 -0.97 18.59 -9.55
CA HIS A 236 -0.91 19.69 -10.53
C HIS A 236 -1.03 19.23 -12.00
N GLU A 237 -1.87 18.22 -12.26
CA GLU A 237 -2.02 17.59 -13.57
C GLU A 237 -3.38 17.98 -14.21
N PRO A 238 -3.39 18.79 -15.30
CA PRO A 238 -4.64 19.32 -15.87
C PRO A 238 -5.58 18.29 -16.47
N THR A 239 -5.05 17.18 -17.00
CA THR A 239 -5.88 16.14 -17.62
C THR A 239 -6.60 15.28 -16.57
N LEU A 240 -5.97 15.02 -15.42
CA LEU A 240 -6.61 14.36 -14.27
C LEU A 240 -7.70 15.24 -13.68
N GLU A 241 -7.45 16.55 -13.57
CA GLU A 241 -8.47 17.54 -13.20
C GLU A 241 -9.65 17.47 -14.17
N ALA A 242 -9.40 17.48 -15.48
CA ALA A 242 -10.47 17.38 -16.48
C ALA A 242 -11.24 16.05 -16.43
N ILE A 243 -10.63 14.94 -16.01
CA ILE A 243 -11.31 13.66 -15.84
C ILE A 243 -12.20 13.68 -14.59
N VAL A 244 -11.67 14.16 -13.46
CA VAL A 244 -12.38 14.16 -12.16
C VAL A 244 -13.49 15.21 -12.12
N SER A 245 -13.29 16.37 -12.73
CA SER A 245 -14.25 17.48 -12.73
C SER A 245 -15.43 17.31 -13.69
N LYS A 246 -15.42 16.30 -14.57
CA LYS A 246 -16.56 15.99 -15.45
C LYS A 246 -17.83 15.68 -14.67
N ASP A 247 -17.69 15.07 -13.49
CA ASP A 247 -18.81 14.67 -12.65
C ASP A 247 -19.10 15.72 -11.56
N ALA A 248 -19.51 16.91 -11.99
CA ALA A 248 -19.90 18.01 -11.09
C ALA A 248 -21.04 17.62 -10.12
N VAL A 249 -21.90 16.67 -10.53
CA VAL A 249 -23.05 16.21 -9.73
C VAL A 249 -22.60 15.47 -8.47
N THR A 250 -21.48 14.74 -8.50
CA THR A 250 -21.04 13.86 -7.40
C THR A 250 -19.88 14.42 -6.57
N LYS A 251 -19.48 15.68 -6.79
CA LYS A 251 -18.29 16.32 -6.16
C LYS A 251 -16.96 15.59 -6.44
N GLY A 252 -16.92 14.65 -7.39
CA GLY A 252 -15.76 13.80 -7.68
C GLY A 252 -16.15 12.39 -8.15
N ILE A 253 -15.18 11.50 -8.26
CA ILE A 253 -15.36 10.11 -8.71
C ILE A 253 -15.34 9.18 -7.49
N TYR A 254 -16.39 8.37 -7.33
CA TYR A 254 -16.42 7.32 -6.31
C TYR A 254 -15.81 6.02 -6.86
N LEU A 255 -14.84 5.47 -6.14
CA LEU A 255 -14.21 4.18 -6.42
C LEU A 255 -14.68 3.13 -5.42
N ASP A 256 -14.86 1.92 -5.91
CA ASP A 256 -15.18 0.73 -5.11
C ASP A 256 -13.87 0.05 -4.69
N ALA A 257 -13.58 -0.05 -3.39
CA ALA A 257 -12.29 -0.62 -2.98
C ALA A 257 -12.09 -2.11 -3.27
N ASP A 258 -13.16 -2.85 -3.59
CA ASP A 258 -13.10 -4.27 -3.96
C ASP A 258 -12.82 -4.41 -5.45
N ASN A 259 -13.51 -3.63 -6.29
CA ASN A 259 -13.39 -3.67 -7.74
C ASN A 259 -12.18 -2.87 -8.27
N ASP A 260 -11.83 -1.77 -7.60
CA ASP A 260 -10.82 -0.81 -8.06
C ASP A 260 -9.54 -0.85 -7.24
N LYS A 261 -9.28 -1.99 -6.58
CA LYS A 261 -8.14 -2.17 -5.67
C LYS A 261 -6.81 -1.73 -6.29
N ASP A 262 -6.53 -2.14 -7.52
CA ASP A 262 -5.27 -1.80 -8.18
C ASP A 262 -5.18 -0.31 -8.51
N LEU A 263 -6.28 0.33 -8.93
CA LEU A 263 -6.30 1.78 -9.16
C LEU A 263 -6.05 2.54 -7.85
N ILE A 264 -6.77 2.19 -6.79
CA ILE A 264 -6.64 2.85 -5.49
C ILE A 264 -5.22 2.71 -4.94
N LYS A 265 -4.62 1.53 -5.09
CA LYS A 265 -3.22 1.31 -4.72
C LYS A 265 -2.29 2.27 -5.47
N HIS A 266 -2.40 2.38 -6.79
CA HIS A 266 -1.52 3.27 -7.57
C HIS A 266 -1.81 4.76 -7.31
N LEU A 267 -3.06 5.13 -7.02
CA LEU A 267 -3.40 6.48 -6.56
C LEU A 267 -2.71 6.78 -5.23
N TYR A 268 -2.78 5.85 -4.27
CA TYR A 268 -2.10 5.97 -2.98
C TYR A 268 -0.58 6.09 -3.17
N SER A 269 0.02 5.24 -4.01
CA SER A 269 1.44 5.33 -4.35
C SER A 269 1.81 6.66 -4.98
N THR A 270 1.01 7.18 -5.92
CA THR A 270 1.30 8.45 -6.61
C THR A 270 1.26 9.62 -5.64
N LEU A 271 0.25 9.68 -4.79
CA LEU A 271 0.10 10.75 -3.79
C LEU A 271 1.28 10.72 -2.79
N LEU A 272 1.67 9.55 -2.29
CA LEU A 272 2.81 9.43 -1.39
C LEU A 272 4.16 9.71 -2.05
N PHE A 273 4.31 9.33 -3.32
CA PHE A 273 5.55 9.54 -4.06
C PHE A 273 5.89 11.04 -4.16
N GLN A 274 4.86 11.88 -4.28
CA GLN A 274 4.99 13.33 -4.41
C GLN A 274 4.87 14.10 -3.07
N SER A 275 4.30 13.52 -2.01
CA SER A 275 3.95 14.23 -0.77
C SER A 275 5.13 14.58 0.16
N VAL A 276 6.38 14.29 -0.22
CA VAL A 276 7.56 14.62 0.59
C VAL A 276 8.35 15.74 -0.10
N ASN A 277 7.87 16.97 0.09
CA ASN A 277 8.64 18.21 0.00
C ASN A 277 8.57 18.91 1.34
#